data_AF-A0A812ZI04-F1
#
_entry.id   AF-A0A812ZI04-F1
#
_cell.length_a   1.000
_cell.length_b   1.000
_cell.length_c   1.000
_cell.angle_alpha   90.00
_cell.angle_beta   90.00
_cell.angle_gamma   90.00
#
_symmetry.space_group_name_H-M   'P 1'
#
loop_
_entity.id
_entity.type
_entity.pdbx_description
1 polymer ?
#
loop_
_entity_poly.entity_id
_entity_poly.type
_entity_poly.pdbx_seq_one_letter_code
_entity_poly.pdbx_strand_id
1 'polypeptide(L)'
;MMRRLLFAALCFSAQPAASTQAEETKQPTAQQAEEFQQAPSLLQDFLDFDLNKDKQIDAQEVRTQFKGELDPKELHQFFIDVDQDLSGTISLQEYISYASSLHSDQPA
;
A
#
# COMPACT_ATOMS: atom_id res chain seq x y z
N MET A 1 32.77 -44.15 33.93
CA MET A 1 31.93 -43.56 35.00
C MET A 1 30.51 -43.41 34.47
N MET A 2 29.57 -44.23 34.95
CA MET A 2 28.14 -44.07 34.71
C MET A 2 27.53 -43.19 35.80
N ARG A 3 26.71 -42.20 35.42
CA ARG A 3 25.60 -41.72 36.24
C ARG A 3 24.43 -41.34 35.34
N ARG A 4 23.40 -42.17 35.42
CA ARG A 4 22.06 -41.94 34.87
C ARG A 4 21.24 -41.11 35.87
N LEU A 5 20.13 -40.58 35.35
CA LEU A 5 18.81 -40.32 35.98
C LEU A 5 18.47 -38.87 36.42
N LEU A 6 17.48 -38.33 35.67
CA LEU A 6 16.18 -37.78 36.11
C LEU A 6 15.96 -36.26 36.24
N PHE A 7 14.69 -35.92 35.95
CA PHE A 7 13.93 -34.67 36.14
C PHE A 7 14.01 -33.68 34.95
N ALA A 8 12.92 -33.18 34.37
CA ALA A 8 11.49 -33.35 34.62
C ALA A 8 10.71 -33.04 33.33
N ALA A 9 9.67 -33.82 33.06
CA ALA A 9 8.64 -33.47 32.10
C ALA A 9 7.82 -32.29 32.66
N LEU A 10 7.90 -31.12 32.01
CA LEU A 10 6.81 -30.16 32.04
C LEU A 10 6.01 -30.32 30.77
N CYS A 11 4.87 -31.00 30.89
CA CYS A 11 3.77 -30.86 29.96
C CYS A 11 3.21 -29.44 30.08
N PHE A 12 3.51 -28.56 29.13
CA PHE A 12 2.73 -27.35 28.90
C PHE A 12 1.81 -27.63 27.71
N SER A 13 0.56 -27.97 28.04
CA SER A 13 -0.57 -28.02 27.12
C SER A 13 -1.07 -26.62 26.78
N ALA A 14 -1.69 -26.50 25.59
CA ALA A 14 -2.45 -25.35 25.06
C ALA A 14 -1.58 -24.29 24.35
N GLN A 15 -1.85 -23.81 23.13
CA GLN A 15 -2.88 -24.03 22.11
C GLN A 15 -2.35 -23.29 20.85
N PRO A 16 -2.71 -23.65 19.60
CA PRO A 16 -2.37 -22.80 18.46
C PRO A 16 -3.29 -21.56 18.50
N ALA A 17 -2.75 -20.40 18.87
CA ALA A 17 -3.44 -19.14 18.65
C ALA A 17 -3.26 -18.74 17.19
N ALA A 18 -4.13 -19.28 16.35
CA ALA A 18 -4.46 -18.67 15.07
C ALA A 18 -4.96 -17.25 15.36
N SER A 19 -4.13 -16.25 15.09
CA SER A 19 -4.60 -14.88 14.89
C SER A 19 -4.86 -14.75 13.40
N THR A 20 -6.07 -15.14 13.03
CA THR A 20 -6.72 -14.78 11.78
C THR A 20 -6.81 -13.25 11.75
N GLN A 21 -5.84 -12.60 11.11
CA GLN A 21 -6.15 -11.34 10.45
C GLN A 21 -6.67 -11.75 9.08
N ALA A 22 -8.00 -11.86 9.01
CA ALA A 22 -8.69 -11.78 7.75
C ALA A 22 -8.38 -10.38 7.21
N GLU A 23 -7.44 -10.29 6.26
CA GLU A 23 -7.45 -9.20 5.31
C GLU A 23 -8.78 -9.30 4.57
N GLU A 24 -9.70 -8.45 5.02
CA GLU A 24 -10.90 -8.07 4.32
C GLU A 24 -10.45 -7.55 2.96
N THR A 25 -10.47 -8.45 1.98
CA THR A 25 -10.33 -8.16 0.56
C THR A 25 -11.51 -7.29 0.18
N LYS A 26 -11.39 -5.99 0.46
CA LYS A 26 -12.34 -4.98 0.03
C LYS A 26 -12.22 -4.94 -1.48
N GLN A 27 -13.09 -5.69 -2.16
CA GLN A 27 -13.21 -5.66 -3.62
C GLN A 27 -13.32 -4.20 -4.08
N PRO A 28 -12.70 -3.84 -5.22
CA PRO A 28 -12.83 -2.49 -5.74
C PRO A 28 -14.32 -2.19 -5.89
N THR A 29 -14.77 -1.08 -5.32
CA THR A 29 -16.17 -0.63 -5.44
C THR A 29 -16.52 -0.43 -6.91
N ALA A 30 -17.81 -0.58 -7.27
CA ALA A 30 -18.25 -0.44 -8.67
C ALA A 30 -17.80 0.89 -9.32
N GLN A 31 -17.70 1.95 -8.52
CA GLN A 31 -17.19 3.25 -8.94
C GLN A 31 -15.69 3.21 -9.29
N GLN A 32 -14.89 2.50 -8.50
CA GLN A 32 -13.49 2.26 -8.83
C GLN A 32 -13.42 1.43 -10.12
N ALA A 33 -14.21 0.36 -10.26
CA ALA A 33 -14.20 -0.49 -11.45
C ALA A 33 -14.57 0.24 -12.77
N GLU A 34 -15.40 1.29 -12.69
CA GLU A 34 -15.72 2.16 -13.83
C GLU A 34 -14.54 3.08 -14.18
N GLU A 35 -13.89 3.67 -13.17
CA GLU A 35 -12.71 4.53 -13.36
C GLU A 35 -11.50 3.73 -13.91
N PHE A 36 -11.37 2.47 -13.47
CA PHE A 36 -10.44 1.46 -14.01
C PHE A 36 -10.60 1.25 -15.53
N GLN A 37 -11.80 1.46 -16.10
CA GLN A 37 -12.05 1.32 -17.54
C GLN A 37 -11.75 2.59 -18.33
N GLN A 38 -11.74 3.76 -17.69
CA GLN A 38 -11.53 5.03 -18.38
C GLN A 38 -10.05 5.40 -18.53
N ALA A 39 -9.16 4.92 -17.65
CA ALA A 39 -7.73 5.21 -17.70
C ALA A 39 -6.84 3.99 -17.36
N PRO A 40 -6.80 2.97 -18.24
CA PRO A 40 -6.06 1.73 -17.98
C PRO A 40 -4.54 1.94 -17.79
N SER A 41 -3.96 2.97 -18.39
CA SER A 41 -2.54 3.31 -18.18
C SER A 41 -2.29 3.87 -16.77
N LEU A 42 -3.12 4.80 -16.30
CA LEU A 42 -2.99 5.39 -14.96
C LEU A 42 -3.19 4.33 -13.87
N LEU A 43 -4.09 3.39 -14.13
CA LEU A 43 -4.28 2.25 -13.25
C LEU A 43 -3.04 1.37 -13.17
N GLN A 44 -2.43 1.03 -14.32
CA GLN A 44 -1.22 0.21 -14.31
C GLN A 44 -0.09 0.93 -13.57
N ASP A 45 0.06 2.24 -13.81
CA ASP A 45 1.04 3.05 -13.08
C ASP A 45 0.79 3.00 -11.57
N PHE A 46 -0.47 3.18 -11.13
CA PHE A 46 -0.84 3.07 -9.72
C PHE A 46 -0.45 1.71 -9.12
N LEU A 47 -0.74 0.61 -9.82
CA LEU A 47 -0.41 -0.74 -9.38
C LEU A 47 1.10 -1.01 -9.35
N ASP A 48 1.88 -0.32 -10.15
CA ASP A 48 3.34 -0.43 -10.15
C ASP A 48 3.96 0.28 -8.94
N PHE A 49 3.27 1.28 -8.37
CA PHE A 49 3.66 1.95 -7.13
C PHE A 49 3.15 1.24 -5.87
N ASP A 50 1.95 0.65 -5.90
CA ASP A 50 1.35 -0.10 -4.78
C ASP A 50 2.04 -1.49 -4.61
N LEU A 51 3.17 -1.50 -3.91
CA LEU A 51 4.03 -2.67 -3.76
C LEU A 51 3.41 -3.71 -2.83
N ASN A 52 2.72 -3.25 -1.78
CA ASN A 52 2.11 -4.11 -0.78
C ASN A 52 0.69 -4.57 -1.16
N LYS A 53 0.09 -3.98 -2.21
CA LYS A 53 -1.23 -4.28 -2.77
C LYS A 53 -2.39 -3.95 -1.83
N ASP A 54 -2.22 -2.95 -0.98
CA ASP A 54 -3.25 -2.49 -0.04
C ASP A 54 -4.21 -1.47 -0.68
N LYS A 55 -4.01 -1.15 -1.97
CA LYS A 55 -4.79 -0.19 -2.78
C LYS A 55 -4.59 1.26 -2.38
N GLN A 56 -3.48 1.55 -1.73
CA GLN A 56 -3.04 2.88 -1.40
C GLN A 56 -1.55 2.97 -1.76
N ILE A 57 -1.06 4.19 -1.94
CA ILE A 57 0.37 4.43 -2.16
C ILE A 57 0.88 5.22 -0.98
N ASP A 58 1.85 4.66 -0.26
CA ASP A 58 2.52 5.35 0.84
C ASP A 58 3.84 6.03 0.42
N ALA A 59 4.38 6.87 1.30
CA ALA A 59 5.61 7.61 1.03
C ALA A 59 6.85 6.70 0.85
N GLN A 60 6.89 5.52 1.45
CA GLN A 60 7.98 4.55 1.29
C GLN A 60 7.91 3.86 -0.07
N GLU A 61 6.71 3.56 -0.54
CA GLU A 61 6.48 2.98 -1.86
C GLU A 61 6.92 3.94 -2.97
N VAL A 62 6.53 5.21 -2.88
CA VAL A 62 7.01 6.26 -3.80
C VAL A 62 8.54 6.34 -3.76
N ARG A 63 9.15 6.43 -2.58
CA ARG A 63 10.61 6.47 -2.45
C ARG A 63 11.29 5.26 -3.07
N THR A 64 10.72 4.07 -2.89
CA THR A 64 11.28 2.82 -3.41
C THR A 64 11.27 2.81 -4.92
N GLN A 65 10.18 3.28 -5.54
CA GLN A 65 10.06 3.35 -6.99
C GLN A 65 11.07 4.32 -7.63
N PHE A 66 11.31 5.46 -6.98
CA PHE A 66 12.36 6.41 -7.36
C PHE A 66 13.76 6.02 -6.87
N LYS A 67 13.94 4.80 -6.34
CA LYS A 67 15.23 4.28 -5.83
C LYS A 67 15.90 5.20 -4.79
N GLY A 68 15.10 5.96 -4.06
CA GLY A 68 15.56 6.93 -3.08
C GLY A 68 16.14 8.22 -3.66
N GLU A 69 16.09 8.43 -4.98
CA GLU A 69 16.62 9.63 -5.64
C GLU A 69 15.69 10.85 -5.51
N LEU A 70 14.45 10.65 -5.04
CA LEU A 70 13.47 11.71 -4.83
C LEU A 70 13.80 12.57 -3.60
N ASP A 71 13.86 13.89 -3.78
CA ASP A 71 14.10 14.85 -2.69
C ASP A 71 12.96 14.72 -1.63
N PRO A 72 13.28 14.62 -0.33
CA PRO A 72 12.27 14.57 0.71
C PRO A 72 11.25 15.72 0.70
N LYS A 73 11.66 16.92 0.28
CA LYS A 73 10.78 18.08 0.17
C LYS A 73 9.81 17.95 -0.99
N GLU A 74 10.28 17.46 -2.13
CA GLU A 74 9.42 17.21 -3.30
C GLU A 74 8.40 16.13 -3.00
N LEU A 75 8.83 15.04 -2.34
CA LEU A 75 7.92 14.01 -1.87
C LEU A 75 6.86 14.57 -0.91
N HIS A 76 7.29 15.40 0.06
CA HIS A 76 6.35 15.99 1.01
C HIS A 76 5.35 16.92 0.33
N GLN A 77 5.82 17.76 -0.59
CA GLN A 77 4.96 18.67 -1.35
C GLN A 77 3.95 17.90 -2.21
N PHE A 78 4.40 16.82 -2.86
CA PHE A 78 3.53 15.93 -3.63
C PHE A 78 2.37 15.39 -2.77
N PHE A 79 2.64 14.90 -1.56
CA PHE A 79 1.57 14.45 -0.67
C PHE A 79 0.64 15.59 -0.24
N ILE A 80 1.16 16.79 0.03
CA ILE A 80 0.30 17.96 0.35
C ILE A 80 -0.68 18.27 -0.79
N ASP A 81 -0.23 18.11 -2.03
CA ASP A 81 -1.02 18.48 -3.20
C ASP A 81 -2.03 17.39 -3.60
N VAL A 82 -1.72 16.11 -3.34
CA VAL A 82 -2.51 14.96 -3.82
C VAL A 82 -3.40 14.32 -2.75
N ASP A 83 -2.93 14.22 -1.50
CA ASP A 83 -3.67 13.63 -0.38
C ASP A 83 -4.75 14.62 0.11
N GLN A 84 -5.96 14.50 -0.43
CA GLN A 84 -7.06 15.43 -0.17
C GLN A 84 -7.80 15.08 1.12
N ASP A 85 -7.79 13.80 1.51
CA ASP A 85 -8.42 13.32 2.74
C ASP A 85 -7.50 13.31 3.96
N LEU A 86 -6.22 13.67 3.77
CA LEU A 86 -5.17 13.75 4.79
C LEU A 86 -4.93 12.42 5.50
N SER A 87 -5.11 11.32 4.77
CA SER A 87 -4.87 9.95 5.27
C SER A 87 -3.39 9.64 5.46
N GLY A 88 -2.50 10.39 4.80
CA GLY A 88 -1.07 10.12 4.72
C GLY A 88 -0.71 9.06 3.68
N THR A 89 -1.69 8.63 2.88
CA THR A 89 -1.56 7.71 1.75
C THR A 89 -2.27 8.32 0.54
N ILE A 90 -2.06 7.76 -0.65
CA ILE A 90 -2.72 8.21 -1.88
C ILE A 90 -3.63 7.09 -2.37
N SER A 91 -4.93 7.38 -2.45
CA SER A 91 -5.90 6.47 -3.06
C SER A 91 -5.86 6.54 -4.59
N LEU A 92 -6.38 5.51 -5.25
CA LEU A 92 -6.49 5.49 -6.71
C LEU A 92 -7.24 6.71 -7.27
N GLN A 93 -8.30 7.15 -6.59
CA GLN A 93 -9.11 8.28 -7.01
C GLN A 93 -8.31 9.60 -6.95
N GLU A 94 -7.54 9.79 -5.88
CA GLU A 94 -6.66 10.97 -5.74
C GLU A 94 -5.56 10.96 -6.79
N TYR A 95 -4.95 9.79 -7.04
CA TYR A 95 -3.95 9.63 -8.10
C TYR A 95 -4.50 10.01 -9.48
N ILE A 96 -5.69 9.50 -9.84
CA ILE A 96 -6.33 9.79 -11.14
C ILE A 96 -6.72 11.26 -11.23
N SER A 97 -7.26 11.85 -10.15
CA SER A 97 -7.60 13.27 -10.11
C SER A 97 -6.36 14.15 -10.35
N TYR A 98 -5.26 13.85 -9.66
CA TYR A 98 -3.99 14.55 -9.85
C TYR A 98 -3.45 14.38 -11.27
N ALA A 99 -3.36 13.12 -11.76
CA ALA A 99 -2.86 12.85 -13.10
C ALA A 99 -3.71 13.54 -14.17
N SER A 100 -5.04 13.57 -14.02
CA SER A 100 -5.94 14.26 -14.94
C SER A 100 -5.72 15.78 -14.94
N SER A 101 -5.47 16.37 -13.77
CA SER A 101 -5.20 17.81 -13.64
C SER A 101 -3.93 18.26 -14.38
N LEU A 102 -2.90 17.40 -14.42
CA LEU A 102 -1.66 17.68 -15.15
C LEU A 102 -1.85 17.65 -16.68
N HIS A 103 -2.74 16.79 -17.17
CA HIS A 103 -2.97 16.64 -18.62
C HIS A 103 -3.92 17.72 -19.17
N SER A 104 -4.76 18.36 -18.34
CA SER A 104 -5.66 19.44 -18.77
C SER A 104 -4.97 20.77 -19.11
N ASP A 105 -3.70 20.94 -18.74
CA ASP A 105 -2.95 22.21 -18.90
C ASP A 105 -2.01 22.25 -20.13
N GLN A 106 -2.05 21.27 -21.02
CA GLN A 106 -1.32 21.33 -22.30
C GLN A 106 -2.21 21.95 -23.40
N PRO A 107 -1.93 23.18 -23.89
CA PRO A 107 -2.62 23.68 -25.08
C PRO A 107 -2.23 22.82 -26.28
N ALA A 108 -3.24 22.49 -27.10
CA ALA A 108 -3.11 21.72 -28.34
C ALA A 108 -2.09 22.30 -29.34
#